data_AF-L8AY05-F1
#
_entry.id   AF-L8AY05-F1
#
_cell.length_a   1.000
_cell.length_b   1.000
_cell.length_c   1.000
_cell.angle_alpha   90.00
_cell.angle_beta   90.00
_cell.angle_gamma   90.00
#
_symmetry.space_group_name_H-M   'P 1'
#
loop_
_entity.id
_entity.type
_entity.pdbx_description
1 polymer ?
#
loop_
_entity_poly.entity_id
_entity_poly.type
_entity_poly.pdbx_seq_one_letter_code
_entity_poly.pdbx_strand_id
1 'polypeptide(L)'
;MFKGVFVSATQFVLENIITVMGGTGVVVTGLSTYLGKRWADSALLKEKSKFETDLKILENKHSTSIKLLEKDLALELIKKDQFHQISKSTYENLFNKKIAVYSELLKLKTDYDRFQNESGTFEYIDPTNQTLSHFSLFKKKIEDNRLYISNELSDNYDKWYGQAAPFFQRIESAEMDLHANSRFSSNSDVHPQDIWDVQEPIFEELVRSTFDKMTTVINQITLDVEKIKNSMSLVNT
;
A
#
# COMPACT_ATOMS: atom_id res chain seq x y z
N MET A 1 -63.90 -119.38 -6.94
CA MET A 1 -62.49 -119.18 -6.57
C MET A 1 -62.27 -117.68 -6.43
N PHE A 2 -62.02 -117.22 -5.20
CA PHE A 2 -61.97 -115.82 -4.79
C PHE A 2 -60.74 -115.07 -5.35
N LYS A 3 -60.94 -113.84 -5.81
CA LYS A 3 -59.97 -112.72 -5.93
C LYS A 3 -60.78 -111.50 -6.41
N GLY A 4 -60.82 -110.33 -5.79
CA GLY A 4 -60.05 -109.74 -4.71
C GLY A 4 -60.26 -108.23 -4.86
N VAL A 5 -61.19 -107.68 -4.08
CA VAL A 5 -61.48 -106.25 -3.97
C VAL A 5 -60.36 -105.64 -3.11
N PHE A 6 -59.36 -104.97 -3.72
CA PHE A 6 -58.36 -104.18 -2.98
C PHE A 6 -57.63 -103.19 -3.92
N VAL A 7 -58.36 -102.32 -4.61
CA VAL A 7 -57.78 -101.17 -5.33
C VAL A 7 -58.74 -99.99 -5.17
N SER A 8 -58.60 -99.20 -4.10
CA SER A 8 -59.36 -97.94 -3.99
C SER A 8 -58.81 -96.96 -2.95
N ALA A 9 -58.24 -97.40 -1.83
CA ALA A 9 -57.80 -96.47 -0.77
C ALA A 9 -56.42 -95.82 -1.03
N THR A 10 -55.47 -96.55 -1.61
CA THR A 10 -54.08 -96.08 -1.80
C THR A 10 -53.91 -95.09 -2.96
N GLN A 11 -54.66 -95.25 -4.05
CA GLN A 11 -54.64 -94.31 -5.19
C GLN A 11 -55.25 -92.95 -4.83
N PHE A 12 -56.36 -92.95 -4.07
CA PHE A 12 -57.02 -91.72 -3.62
C PHE A 12 -56.17 -90.93 -2.60
N VAL A 13 -55.35 -91.61 -1.79
CA VAL A 13 -54.42 -90.98 -0.85
C VAL A 13 -53.21 -90.40 -1.57
N LEU A 14 -52.64 -91.10 -2.57
CA LEU A 14 -51.51 -90.60 -3.36
C LEU A 14 -51.87 -89.40 -4.23
N GLU A 15 -53.03 -89.41 -4.89
CA GLU A 15 -53.50 -88.26 -5.70
C GLU A 15 -53.81 -87.04 -4.83
N ASN A 16 -54.40 -87.22 -3.64
CA ASN A 16 -54.60 -86.11 -2.71
C ASN A 16 -53.30 -85.59 -2.11
N ILE A 17 -52.31 -86.44 -1.81
CA ILE A 17 -51.00 -85.98 -1.31
C ILE A 17 -50.25 -85.21 -2.39
N ILE A 18 -50.27 -85.66 -3.64
CA ILE A 18 -49.59 -84.97 -4.76
C ILE A 18 -50.29 -83.64 -5.09
N THR A 19 -51.62 -83.60 -5.03
CA THR A 19 -52.39 -82.37 -5.30
C THR A 19 -52.25 -81.37 -4.15
N VAL A 20 -52.24 -81.83 -2.90
CA VAL A 20 -52.00 -80.99 -1.71
C VAL A 20 -50.54 -80.54 -1.65
N MET A 21 -49.55 -81.39 -1.96
CA MET A 21 -48.13 -80.98 -2.02
C MET A 21 -47.83 -80.04 -3.19
N GLY A 22 -48.42 -80.27 -4.35
CA GLY A 22 -48.29 -79.39 -5.52
C GLY A 22 -48.94 -78.01 -5.29
N GLY A 23 -50.13 -77.98 -4.70
CA GLY A 23 -50.81 -76.74 -4.33
C GLY A 23 -50.08 -75.95 -3.22
N THR A 24 -49.57 -76.66 -2.21
CA THR A 24 -48.81 -76.03 -1.11
C THR A 24 -47.46 -75.50 -1.58
N GLY A 25 -46.78 -76.20 -2.51
CA GLY A 25 -45.52 -75.75 -3.09
C GLY A 25 -45.64 -74.43 -3.85
N VAL A 26 -46.68 -74.26 -4.67
CA VAL A 26 -46.97 -73.01 -5.41
C VAL A 26 -47.34 -71.88 -4.47
N VAL A 27 -48.12 -72.16 -3.42
CA VAL A 27 -48.48 -71.17 -2.40
C VAL A 27 -47.24 -70.72 -1.62
N VAL A 28 -46.34 -71.63 -1.25
CA VAL A 28 -45.10 -71.31 -0.51
C VAL A 28 -44.11 -70.54 -1.38
N THR A 29 -43.94 -70.91 -2.66
CA THR A 29 -43.09 -70.14 -3.59
C THR A 29 -43.68 -68.76 -3.90
N GLY A 30 -45.00 -68.65 -4.07
CA GLY A 30 -45.72 -67.38 -4.25
C GLY A 30 -45.62 -66.46 -3.04
N LEU A 31 -45.79 -67.00 -1.83
CA LEU A 31 -45.59 -66.24 -0.58
C LEU A 31 -44.13 -65.84 -0.38
N SER A 32 -43.17 -66.71 -0.72
CA SER A 32 -41.74 -66.41 -0.58
C SER A 32 -41.29 -65.33 -1.56
N THR A 33 -41.76 -65.37 -2.81
CA THR A 33 -41.49 -64.30 -3.79
C THR A 33 -42.17 -62.99 -3.43
N TYR A 34 -43.41 -63.03 -2.93
CA TYR A 34 -44.11 -61.84 -2.43
C TYR A 34 -43.42 -61.20 -1.22
N LEU A 35 -43.01 -62.01 -0.24
CA LEU A 35 -42.25 -61.55 0.92
C LEU A 35 -40.89 -61.00 0.48
N GLY A 36 -40.13 -61.74 -0.34
CA GLY A 36 -38.86 -61.28 -0.87
C GLY A 36 -38.97 -59.93 -1.59
N LYS A 37 -40.01 -59.76 -2.42
CA LYS A 37 -40.32 -58.49 -3.09
C LYS A 37 -40.61 -57.37 -2.09
N ARG A 38 -41.45 -57.61 -1.09
CA ARG A 38 -41.80 -56.59 -0.09
C ARG A 38 -40.61 -56.16 0.78
N TRP A 39 -39.75 -57.11 1.15
CA TRP A 39 -38.52 -56.84 1.90
C TRP A 39 -37.52 -56.07 1.04
N ALA A 40 -37.36 -56.45 -0.24
CA ALA A 40 -36.53 -55.72 -1.20
C ALA A 40 -37.04 -54.29 -1.44
N ASP A 41 -38.34 -54.10 -1.65
CA ASP A 41 -38.95 -52.78 -1.85
C ASP A 41 -38.78 -51.89 -0.59
N SER A 42 -38.92 -52.47 0.60
CA SER A 42 -38.71 -51.74 1.87
C SER A 42 -37.24 -51.37 2.09
N ALA A 43 -36.31 -52.27 1.73
CA ALA A 43 -34.87 -52.00 1.78
C ALA A 43 -34.48 -50.91 0.77
N LEU A 44 -34.99 -50.98 -0.46
CA LEU A 44 -34.79 -49.97 -1.50
C LEU A 44 -35.34 -48.59 -1.11
N LEU A 45 -36.54 -48.53 -0.54
CA LEU A 45 -37.12 -47.27 -0.06
C LEU A 45 -36.29 -46.65 1.07
N LYS A 46 -35.74 -47.48 1.96
CA LYS A 46 -34.87 -47.02 3.04
C LYS A 46 -33.51 -46.53 2.54
N GLU A 47 -32.93 -47.22 1.56
CA GLU A 47 -31.70 -46.74 0.92
C GLU A 47 -31.94 -45.47 0.13
N LYS A 48 -33.03 -45.39 -0.63
CA LYS A 48 -33.41 -44.20 -1.39
C LYS A 48 -33.62 -42.99 -0.48
N SER A 49 -34.34 -43.15 0.63
CA SER A 49 -34.55 -42.05 1.57
C SER A 49 -33.24 -41.61 2.24
N LYS A 50 -32.35 -42.55 2.54
CA LYS A 50 -31.00 -42.26 3.04
C LYS A 50 -30.18 -41.46 2.02
N PHE A 51 -30.19 -41.89 0.74
CA PHE A 51 -29.51 -41.16 -0.33
C PHE A 51 -30.10 -39.76 -0.52
N GLU A 52 -31.41 -39.58 -0.48
CA GLU A 52 -32.05 -38.26 -0.56
C GLU A 52 -31.66 -37.36 0.62
N THR A 53 -31.58 -37.90 1.84
CA THR A 53 -31.09 -37.12 3.00
C THR A 53 -29.62 -36.75 2.87
N ASP A 54 -28.77 -37.68 2.46
CA ASP A 54 -27.33 -37.46 2.30
C ASP A 54 -27.08 -36.41 1.20
N LEU A 55 -27.82 -36.48 0.09
CA LEU A 55 -27.75 -35.52 -1.00
C LEU A 55 -28.17 -34.12 -0.53
N LYS A 56 -29.26 -34.01 0.24
CA LYS A 56 -29.71 -32.73 0.80
C LYS A 56 -28.73 -32.15 1.82
N ILE A 57 -28.11 -32.99 2.65
CA ILE A 57 -27.04 -32.57 3.57
C ILE A 57 -25.83 -32.06 2.79
N LEU A 58 -25.43 -32.79 1.74
CA LEU A 58 -24.29 -32.43 0.90
C LEU A 58 -24.54 -31.13 0.14
N GLU A 59 -25.73 -30.96 -0.43
CA GLU A 59 -26.17 -29.74 -1.12
C GLU A 59 -26.18 -28.54 -0.17
N ASN A 60 -26.72 -28.70 1.04
CA ASN A 60 -26.67 -27.66 2.07
C ASN A 60 -25.24 -27.30 2.47
N LYS A 61 -24.36 -28.29 2.62
CA LYS A 61 -22.94 -28.09 2.96
C LYS A 61 -22.19 -27.37 1.83
N HIS A 62 -22.47 -27.69 0.57
CA HIS A 62 -21.91 -26.97 -0.56
C HIS A 62 -22.45 -25.54 -0.64
N SER A 63 -23.76 -25.34 -0.47
CA SER A 63 -24.37 -24.01 -0.48
C SER A 63 -23.77 -23.09 0.60
N THR A 64 -23.56 -23.60 1.81
CA THR A 64 -22.91 -22.81 2.88
C THR A 64 -21.45 -22.53 2.57
N SER A 65 -20.72 -23.51 2.04
CA SER A 65 -19.31 -23.33 1.67
C SER A 65 -19.15 -22.30 0.55
N ILE A 66 -20.02 -22.32 -0.47
CA ILE A 66 -20.04 -21.33 -1.55
C ILE A 66 -20.32 -19.94 -0.98
N LYS A 67 -21.33 -19.80 -0.12
CA LYS A 67 -21.65 -18.50 0.51
C LYS A 67 -20.51 -17.95 1.38
N LEU A 68 -19.77 -18.83 2.06
CA LEU A 68 -18.59 -18.43 2.83
C LEU A 68 -17.46 -17.96 1.90
N LEU A 69 -17.17 -18.71 0.84
CA LEU A 69 -16.19 -18.33 -0.18
C LEU A 69 -16.54 -17.00 -0.86
N GLU A 70 -17.81 -16.78 -1.21
CA GLU A 70 -18.28 -15.50 -1.78
C GLU A 70 -18.07 -14.34 -0.82
N LYS A 71 -18.35 -14.54 0.48
CA LYS A 71 -18.10 -13.52 1.51
C LYS A 71 -16.60 -13.24 1.68
N ASP A 72 -15.77 -14.26 1.71
CA ASP A 72 -14.32 -14.10 1.85
C ASP A 72 -13.72 -13.39 0.63
N LEU A 73 -14.15 -13.76 -0.57
CA LEU A 73 -13.76 -13.08 -1.81
C LEU A 73 -14.18 -11.60 -1.80
N ALA A 74 -15.42 -11.30 -1.41
CA ALA A 74 -15.91 -9.93 -1.31
C ALA A 74 -15.10 -9.11 -0.29
N LEU A 75 -14.74 -9.70 0.86
CA LEU A 75 -13.88 -9.05 1.85
C LEU A 75 -12.47 -8.80 1.31
N GLU A 76 -11.90 -9.74 0.56
CA GLU A 76 -10.58 -9.57 -0.04
C GLU A 76 -10.58 -8.46 -1.10
N LEU A 77 -11.64 -8.40 -1.94
CA LEU A 77 -11.83 -7.31 -2.90
C LEU A 77 -11.93 -5.95 -2.20
N ILE A 78 -12.75 -5.84 -1.15
CA ILE A 78 -12.88 -4.59 -0.36
C ILE A 78 -11.53 -4.19 0.25
N LYS A 79 -10.75 -5.14 0.78
CA LYS A 79 -9.42 -4.86 1.34
C LYS A 79 -8.45 -4.36 0.28
N LYS A 80 -8.44 -4.98 -0.91
CA LYS A 80 -7.60 -4.54 -2.04
C LYS A 80 -8.00 -3.14 -2.49
N ASP A 81 -9.29 -2.87 -2.65
CA ASP A 81 -9.79 -1.55 -3.03
C ASP A 81 -9.44 -0.47 -2.00
N GLN A 82 -9.59 -0.77 -0.70
CA GLN A 82 -9.17 0.13 0.37
C GLN A 82 -7.66 0.40 0.32
N PHE A 83 -6.84 -0.63 0.14
CA PHE A 83 -5.39 -0.45 0.01
C PHE A 83 -5.03 0.40 -1.21
N HIS A 84 -5.69 0.17 -2.36
CA HIS A 84 -5.50 0.99 -3.55
C HIS A 84 -5.95 2.44 -3.33
N GLN A 85 -7.08 2.69 -2.70
CA GLN A 85 -7.56 4.04 -2.37
C GLN A 85 -6.65 4.77 -1.37
N ILE A 86 -6.19 4.07 -0.33
CA ILE A 86 -5.20 4.61 0.63
C ILE A 86 -3.89 4.92 -0.09
N SER A 87 -3.42 4.04 -0.96
CA SER A 87 -2.18 4.26 -1.73
C SER A 87 -2.30 5.45 -2.68
N LYS A 88 -3.44 5.62 -3.34
CA LYS A 88 -3.73 6.74 -4.25
C LYS A 88 -3.79 8.07 -3.49
N SER A 89 -4.61 8.15 -2.45
CA SER A 89 -4.74 9.37 -1.64
C SER A 89 -3.41 9.76 -0.97
N THR A 90 -2.63 8.78 -0.51
CA THR A 90 -1.30 9.04 0.06
C THR A 90 -0.34 9.56 -1.01
N TYR A 91 -0.32 8.96 -2.19
CA TYR A 91 0.51 9.41 -3.31
C TYR A 91 0.13 10.83 -3.75
N GLU A 92 -1.16 11.13 -3.91
CA GLU A 92 -1.66 12.46 -4.23
C GLU A 92 -1.22 13.49 -3.18
N ASN A 93 -1.33 13.16 -1.89
CA ASN A 93 -0.86 14.04 -0.82
C ASN A 93 0.66 14.29 -0.87
N LEU A 94 1.47 13.25 -1.10
CA LEU A 94 2.92 13.40 -1.24
C LEU A 94 3.29 14.22 -2.48
N PHE A 95 2.61 13.98 -3.60
CA PHE A 95 2.81 14.73 -4.84
C PHE A 95 2.42 16.19 -4.70
N ASN A 96 1.28 16.49 -4.07
CA ASN A 96 0.85 17.86 -3.78
C ASN A 96 1.83 18.60 -2.88
N LYS A 97 2.36 17.93 -1.84
CA LYS A 97 3.41 18.50 -0.99
C LYS A 97 4.68 18.79 -1.80
N LYS A 98 5.10 17.86 -2.66
CA LYS A 98 6.22 18.07 -3.58
C LYS A 98 6.01 19.30 -4.48
N ILE A 99 4.85 19.44 -5.10
CA ILE A 99 4.52 20.62 -5.91
C ILE A 99 4.59 21.90 -5.07
N ALA A 100 4.05 21.90 -3.85
CA ALA A 100 4.08 23.05 -2.97
C ALA A 100 5.52 23.49 -2.65
N VAL A 101 6.38 22.54 -2.27
CA VAL A 101 7.80 22.80 -1.98
C VAL A 101 8.52 23.39 -3.18
N TYR A 102 8.37 22.80 -4.37
CA TYR A 102 9.01 23.33 -5.59
C TYR A 102 8.43 24.69 -6.00
N SER A 103 7.16 24.97 -5.72
CA SER A 103 6.56 26.28 -5.96
C SER A 103 7.18 27.36 -5.06
N GLU A 104 7.46 27.04 -3.79
CA GLU A 104 8.17 27.94 -2.88
C GLU A 104 9.62 28.16 -3.28
N LEU A 105 10.33 27.08 -3.62
CA LEU A 105 11.72 27.15 -4.11
C LEU A 105 11.84 27.96 -5.41
N LEU A 106 10.86 27.84 -6.31
CA LEU A 106 10.83 28.62 -7.54
C LEU A 106 10.58 30.11 -7.31
N LYS A 107 9.74 30.46 -6.31
CA LYS A 107 9.56 31.85 -5.88
C LYS A 107 10.87 32.43 -5.37
N LEU A 108 11.56 31.72 -4.48
CA LEU A 108 12.87 32.13 -3.97
C LEU A 108 13.90 32.31 -5.09
N LYS A 109 13.91 31.40 -6.08
CA LYS A 109 14.74 31.55 -7.28
C LYS A 109 14.39 32.81 -8.06
N THR A 110 13.11 33.08 -8.28
CA THR A 110 12.66 34.26 -9.02
C THR A 110 13.08 35.54 -8.29
N ASP A 111 12.96 35.58 -6.97
CA ASP A 111 13.39 36.71 -6.14
C ASP A 111 14.92 36.88 -6.19
N TYR A 112 15.67 35.77 -6.18
CA TYR A 112 17.13 35.79 -6.32
C TYR A 112 17.58 36.25 -7.72
N ASP A 113 16.95 35.75 -8.78
CA ASP A 113 17.23 36.17 -10.16
C ASP A 113 16.90 37.67 -10.33
N ARG A 114 15.80 38.14 -9.71
CA ARG A 114 15.46 39.56 -9.68
C ARG A 114 16.54 40.35 -8.99
N PHE A 115 16.97 39.93 -7.80
CA PHE A 115 18.08 40.53 -7.09
C PHE A 115 19.33 40.60 -7.98
N GLN A 116 19.80 39.49 -8.57
CA GLN A 116 20.99 39.46 -9.41
C GLN A 116 20.92 40.38 -10.64
N ASN A 117 19.75 40.50 -11.28
CA ASN A 117 19.59 41.28 -12.51
C ASN A 117 19.25 42.77 -12.26
N GLU A 118 18.55 43.10 -11.17
CA GLU A 118 18.08 44.46 -10.86
C GLU A 118 19.00 45.20 -9.87
N SER A 119 19.81 44.48 -9.07
CA SER A 119 20.72 45.08 -8.07
C SER A 119 21.88 45.88 -8.66
N GLY A 120 22.05 45.92 -9.98
CA GLY A 120 23.03 46.77 -10.67
C GLY A 120 22.79 48.30 -10.56
N THR A 121 21.83 48.75 -9.75
CA THR A 121 21.42 50.17 -9.67
C THR A 121 21.41 50.80 -8.26
N PHE A 122 21.86 50.12 -7.21
CA PHE A 122 21.86 50.72 -5.86
C PHE A 122 23.27 51.04 -5.36
N GLU A 123 23.59 52.33 -5.35
CA GLU A 123 24.86 52.97 -4.98
C GLU A 123 25.29 52.79 -3.51
N TYR A 124 24.62 51.97 -2.68
CA TYR A 124 24.89 51.94 -1.23
C TYR A 124 24.52 50.64 -0.49
N ILE A 125 24.24 49.54 -1.20
CA ILE A 125 23.88 48.26 -0.58
C ILE A 125 25.00 47.27 -0.82
N ASP A 126 25.61 46.73 0.23
CA ASP A 126 26.54 45.61 0.10
C ASP A 126 25.78 44.39 -0.47
N PRO A 127 26.10 43.96 -1.71
CA PRO A 127 25.43 42.83 -2.35
C PRO A 127 25.73 41.50 -1.65
N THR A 128 26.79 41.44 -0.83
CA THR A 128 27.25 40.22 -0.14
C THR A 128 26.24 39.81 0.94
N ASN A 129 25.76 40.76 1.75
CA ASN A 129 24.74 40.50 2.77
C ASN A 129 23.43 39.96 2.18
N GLN A 130 22.92 40.59 1.12
CA GLN A 130 21.68 40.17 0.48
C GLN A 130 21.83 38.78 -0.18
N THR A 131 22.98 38.53 -0.81
CA THR A 131 23.30 37.21 -1.38
C THR A 131 23.29 36.12 -0.30
N LEU A 132 23.92 36.38 0.85
CA LEU A 132 23.94 35.45 1.98
C LEU A 132 22.55 35.18 2.55
N SER A 133 21.72 36.22 2.67
CA SER A 133 20.34 36.09 3.10
C SER A 133 19.56 35.14 2.18
N HIS A 134 19.69 35.30 0.87
CA HIS A 134 19.12 34.36 -0.10
C HIS A 134 19.67 32.95 0.05
N PHE A 135 20.99 32.79 0.26
CA PHE A 135 21.59 31.47 0.45
C PHE A 135 21.05 30.78 1.71
N SER A 136 20.85 31.53 2.78
CA SER A 136 20.27 31.05 4.04
C SER A 136 18.80 30.65 3.90
N LEU A 137 18.03 31.38 3.09
CA LEU A 137 16.64 31.02 2.77
C LEU A 137 16.56 29.73 1.97
N PHE A 138 17.42 29.55 0.95
CA PHE A 138 17.52 28.29 0.21
C PHE A 138 17.93 27.14 1.12
N LYS A 139 18.96 27.35 1.95
CA LYS A 139 19.42 26.35 2.93
C LYS A 139 18.26 25.86 3.78
N LYS A 140 17.57 26.78 4.46
CA LYS A 140 16.46 26.46 5.35
C LYS A 140 15.34 25.71 4.63
N LYS A 141 14.92 26.20 3.46
CA LYS A 141 13.82 25.57 2.72
C LYS A 141 14.16 24.17 2.19
N ILE A 142 15.42 23.94 1.80
CA ILE A 142 15.87 22.62 1.35
C ILE A 142 15.97 21.65 2.54
N GLU A 143 16.53 22.09 3.68
CA GLU A 143 16.63 21.28 4.90
C GLU A 143 15.26 20.87 5.43
N ASP A 144 14.32 21.82 5.54
CA ASP A 144 12.97 21.57 6.04
C ASP A 144 12.16 20.60 5.16
N ASN A 145 12.53 20.45 3.89
CA ASN A 145 11.75 19.71 2.89
C ASN A 145 12.53 18.61 2.16
N ARG A 146 13.58 18.05 2.78
CA ARG A 146 14.42 16.98 2.19
C ARG A 146 13.65 15.77 1.63
N LEU A 147 12.51 15.42 2.22
CA LEU A 147 11.71 14.28 1.77
C LEU A 147 10.95 14.54 0.46
N TYR A 148 10.81 15.80 0.07
CA TYR A 148 9.97 16.23 -1.05
C TYR A 148 10.78 16.73 -2.25
N ILE A 149 12.09 16.91 -2.09
CA ILE A 149 13.00 17.31 -3.16
C ILE A 149 13.53 16.09 -3.95
N SER A 150 14.10 16.34 -5.12
CA SER A 150 14.76 15.31 -5.92
C SER A 150 16.09 14.89 -5.28
N ASN A 151 16.50 13.65 -5.57
CA ASN A 151 17.80 13.15 -5.13
C ASN A 151 18.94 14.01 -5.72
N GLU A 152 18.83 14.42 -6.99
CA GLU A 152 19.82 15.27 -7.65
C GLU A 152 19.97 16.63 -6.94
N LEU A 153 18.84 17.25 -6.54
CA LEU A 153 18.86 18.50 -5.79
C LEU A 153 19.46 18.30 -4.39
N SER A 154 19.11 17.21 -3.71
CA SER A 154 19.70 16.87 -2.41
C SER A 154 21.22 16.65 -2.50
N ASP A 155 21.68 15.92 -3.52
CA ASP A 155 23.11 15.62 -3.71
C ASP A 155 23.91 16.88 -4.03
N ASN A 156 23.37 17.77 -4.87
CA ASN A 156 23.99 19.05 -5.18
C ASN A 156 24.03 19.96 -3.95
N TYR A 157 22.95 19.97 -3.17
CA TYR A 157 22.88 20.69 -1.91
C TYR A 157 23.93 20.16 -0.91
N ASP A 158 24.05 18.85 -0.75
CA ASP A 158 25.03 18.23 0.16
C ASP A 158 26.47 18.58 -0.23
N LYS A 159 26.78 18.62 -1.53
CA LYS A 159 28.09 19.07 -2.04
C LYS A 159 28.37 20.55 -1.79
N TRP A 160 27.35 21.39 -1.83
CA TRP A 160 27.47 22.81 -1.47
C TRP A 160 27.64 22.96 0.04
N TYR A 161 26.77 22.33 0.83
CA TYR A 161 26.76 22.42 2.29
C TYR A 161 28.05 21.87 2.90
N GLY A 162 28.61 20.79 2.35
CA GLY A 162 29.90 20.26 2.79
C GLY A 162 31.05 21.26 2.66
N GLN A 163 30.96 22.22 1.73
CA GLN A 163 31.93 23.32 1.61
C GLN A 163 31.53 24.56 2.41
N ALA A 164 30.23 24.84 2.55
CA ALA A 164 29.74 26.00 3.28
C ALA A 164 29.79 25.81 4.82
N ALA A 165 29.66 24.58 5.30
CA ALA A 165 29.56 24.26 6.74
C ALA A 165 30.74 24.78 7.58
N PRO A 166 32.03 24.64 7.17
CA PRO A 166 33.14 25.21 7.92
C PRO A 166 33.07 26.73 8.06
N PHE A 167 32.53 27.43 7.05
CA PHE A 167 32.35 28.88 7.12
C PHE A 167 31.25 29.26 8.10
N PHE A 168 30.09 28.58 8.08
CA PHE A 168 29.03 28.80 9.07
C PHE A 168 29.52 28.58 10.50
N GLN A 169 30.33 27.54 10.73
CA GLN A 169 30.95 27.31 12.04
C GLN A 169 31.91 28.44 12.44
N ARG A 170 32.71 28.96 11.49
CA ARG A 170 33.59 30.11 11.74
C ARG A 170 32.81 31.38 12.08
N ILE A 171 31.69 31.63 11.38
CA ILE A 171 30.80 32.78 11.65
C ILE A 171 30.24 32.69 13.08
N GLU A 172 29.69 31.54 13.46
CA GLU A 172 29.14 31.31 14.80
C GLU A 172 30.24 31.44 15.88
N SER A 173 31.42 30.87 15.64
CA SER A 173 32.55 30.94 16.59
C SER A 173 33.03 32.37 16.78
N ALA A 174 33.14 33.13 15.70
CA ALA A 174 33.56 34.53 15.74
C ALA A 174 32.57 35.42 16.49
N GLU A 175 31.27 35.18 16.31
CA GLU A 175 30.21 35.86 17.07
C GLU A 175 30.29 35.51 18.57
N MET A 176 30.48 34.23 18.90
CA MET A 176 30.64 33.78 20.29
C MET A 176 31.86 34.39 20.97
N ASP A 177 33.01 34.45 20.29
CA ASP A 177 34.23 35.06 20.83
C ASP A 177 34.04 36.55 21.12
N LEU A 178 33.32 37.26 20.24
CA LEU A 178 33.03 38.67 20.41
C LEU A 178 32.07 38.93 21.59
N HIS A 179 31.05 38.08 21.76
CA HIS A 179 30.18 38.10 22.94
C HIS A 179 30.92 37.71 24.23
N ALA A 180 31.88 36.78 24.17
CA ALA A 180 32.67 36.40 25.33
C ALA A 180 33.56 37.55 25.79
N ASN A 181 34.23 38.23 24.86
CA ASN A 181 35.14 39.34 25.16
C ASN A 181 34.41 40.62 25.62
N SER A 182 33.21 40.90 25.10
CA SER A 182 32.40 42.05 25.53
C SER A 182 31.82 41.89 26.94
N ARG A 183 31.47 40.67 27.37
CA ARG A 183 30.96 40.41 28.73
C ARG A 183 31.97 40.73 29.84
N PHE A 184 33.28 40.72 29.55
CA PHE A 184 34.33 41.12 30.49
C PHE A 184 34.58 42.64 30.51
N SER A 185 34.12 43.35 29.48
CA SER A 185 34.30 44.79 29.28
C SER A 185 32.98 45.53 29.54
N SER A 186 32.62 45.69 30.82
CA SER A 186 31.61 46.63 31.33
C SER A 186 30.27 46.76 30.55
N ASN A 187 29.27 45.95 30.92
CA ASN A 187 27.81 46.20 30.78
C ASN A 187 27.23 46.75 29.45
N SER A 188 28.00 46.78 28.36
CA SER A 188 27.54 47.18 27.04
C SER A 188 27.19 45.93 26.23
N ASP A 189 25.93 45.83 25.82
CA ASP A 189 25.54 44.90 24.76
C ASP A 189 26.45 45.10 23.56
N VAL A 190 26.81 44.00 22.90
CA VAL A 190 27.61 44.04 21.67
C VAL A 190 26.90 44.89 20.63
N HIS A 191 27.60 45.87 20.06
CA HIS A 191 27.03 46.67 18.99
C HIS A 191 26.91 45.81 17.72
N PRO A 192 25.75 45.83 17.01
CA PRO A 192 25.57 45.01 15.81
C PRO A 192 26.62 45.22 14.71
N GLN A 193 27.23 46.42 14.67
CA GLN A 193 28.32 46.73 13.74
C GLN A 193 29.59 45.92 14.05
N ASP A 194 29.92 45.71 15.32
CA ASP A 194 31.12 44.95 15.71
C ASP A 194 30.99 43.48 15.30
N ILE A 195 29.77 42.93 15.33
CA ILE A 195 29.47 41.59 14.81
C ILE A 195 29.67 41.56 13.30
N TRP A 196 29.16 42.57 12.59
CA TRP A 196 29.30 42.67 11.14
C TRP A 196 30.77 42.71 10.71
N ASP A 197 31.58 43.56 11.32
CA ASP A 197 32.98 43.78 10.93
C ASP A 197 33.83 42.49 11.06
N VAL A 198 33.46 41.59 11.99
CA VAL A 198 34.14 40.30 12.16
C VAL A 198 33.58 39.23 11.21
N GLN A 199 32.28 39.25 10.91
CA GLN A 199 31.65 38.24 10.06
C GLN A 199 31.80 38.52 8.56
N GLU A 200 31.84 39.80 8.15
CA GLU A 200 31.94 40.27 6.76
C GLU A 200 33.02 39.54 5.94
N PRO A 201 34.31 39.47 6.36
CA PRO A 201 35.33 38.80 5.58
C PRO A 201 35.08 37.28 5.43
N ILE A 202 34.41 36.67 6.41
CA ILE A 202 34.05 35.23 6.36
C ILE A 202 32.87 35.03 5.39
N PHE A 203 31.92 35.97 5.35
CA PHE A 203 30.81 35.96 4.41
C PHE A 203 31.28 36.14 2.97
N GLU A 204 32.17 37.10 2.70
CA GLU A 204 32.76 37.28 1.37
C GLU A 204 33.48 36.01 0.91
N GLU A 205 34.25 35.37 1.80
CA GLU A 205 34.94 34.13 1.50
C GLU A 205 33.98 32.98 1.21
N LEU A 206 32.90 32.84 2.00
CA LEU A 206 31.84 31.85 1.78
C LEU A 206 31.16 32.05 0.43
N VAL A 207 30.73 33.28 0.13
CA VAL A 207 30.03 33.58 -1.12
C VAL A 207 30.98 33.30 -2.28
N ARG A 208 32.18 33.88 -2.28
CA ARG A 208 33.16 33.69 -3.37
C ARG A 208 33.51 32.22 -3.62
N SER A 209 33.67 31.43 -2.56
CA SER A 209 34.10 30.02 -2.69
C SER A 209 32.96 29.06 -3.04
N THR A 210 31.72 29.38 -2.68
CA THR A 210 30.58 28.46 -2.85
C THR A 210 29.56 28.92 -3.89
N PHE A 211 29.71 30.12 -4.47
CA PHE A 211 28.77 30.72 -5.41
C PHE A 211 28.39 29.80 -6.58
N ASP A 212 29.37 29.22 -7.26
CA ASP A 212 29.13 28.35 -8.42
C ASP A 212 28.31 27.10 -8.05
N LYS A 213 28.59 26.54 -6.87
CA LYS A 213 27.87 25.39 -6.35
C LYS A 213 26.45 25.74 -5.96
N MET A 214 26.26 26.89 -5.31
CA MET A 214 24.92 27.36 -4.97
C MET A 214 24.10 27.68 -6.24
N THR A 215 24.73 28.27 -7.24
CA THR A 215 24.12 28.48 -8.56
C THR A 215 23.69 27.15 -9.20
N THR A 216 24.51 26.10 -9.04
CA THR A 216 24.14 24.74 -9.50
C THR A 216 22.91 24.21 -8.76
N VAL A 217 22.84 24.39 -7.43
CA VAL A 217 21.64 24.05 -6.62
C VAL A 217 20.41 24.80 -7.11
N ILE A 218 20.52 26.11 -7.32
CA ILE A 218 19.42 26.97 -7.77
C ILE A 218 18.95 26.57 -9.17
N ASN A 219 19.87 26.26 -10.09
CA ASN A 219 19.53 25.83 -11.44
C ASN A 219 18.85 24.46 -11.46
N GLN A 220 19.24 23.54 -10.58
CA GLN A 220 18.61 22.23 -10.46
C GLN A 220 17.11 22.34 -10.09
N ILE A 221 16.71 23.37 -9.33
CA ILE A 221 15.29 23.63 -9.04
C ILE A 221 14.48 23.79 -10.33
N THR A 222 15.03 24.48 -11.33
CA THR A 222 14.35 24.69 -12.62
C THR A 222 14.23 23.40 -13.40
N LEU A 223 15.31 22.62 -13.47
CA LEU A 223 15.32 21.31 -14.13
C LEU A 223 14.31 20.35 -13.51
N ASP A 224 14.20 20.34 -12.18
CA ASP A 224 13.25 19.50 -11.46
C ASP A 224 11.80 19.93 -11.72
N VAL A 225 11.53 21.23 -11.76
CA VAL A 225 10.20 21.76 -12.12
C VAL A 225 9.82 21.38 -13.54
N GLU A 226 10.76 21.41 -14.49
CA GLU A 226 10.53 20.95 -15.86
C GLU A 226 10.22 19.45 -15.92
N LYS A 227 10.98 18.62 -15.20
CA LYS A 227 10.70 17.18 -15.07
C LYS A 227 9.30 16.94 -14.51
N ILE A 228 8.89 17.69 -13.48
CA ILE A 228 7.56 17.63 -12.89
C ILE A 228 6.49 18.01 -13.92
N LYS A 229 6.67 19.11 -14.67
CA LYS A 229 5.74 19.52 -15.74
C LYS A 229 5.61 18.46 -16.84
N ASN A 230 6.72 17.91 -17.32
CA ASN A 230 6.74 16.88 -18.35
C ASN A 230 6.03 15.59 -17.90
N SER A 231 6.17 15.22 -16.62
CA SER A 231 5.45 14.08 -16.05
C SER A 231 3.93 14.30 -16.01
N MET A 232 3.46 15.54 -15.90
CA MET A 232 2.02 15.87 -15.95
C MET A 232 1.47 15.89 -17.38
N SER A 233 2.25 16.35 -18.36
CA SER A 233 1.78 16.41 -19.76
C SER A 233 1.60 15.03 -20.38
N LEU A 234 2.39 14.04 -19.97
CA LEU A 234 2.29 12.65 -20.47
C LEU A 234 1.05 11.90 -19.97
N VAL A 235 0.38 12.39 -18.93
CA VAL A 235 -0.86 11.78 -18.40
C VAL A 235 -2.09 12.20 -19.22
N ASN A 236 -1.97 13.22 -20.07
CA ASN A 236 -3.08 13.77 -20.88
C ASN A 236 -3.09 13.29 -22.35
N THR A 237 -2.26 12.31 -22.70
CA THR A 237 -2.24 11.61 -24.01
C THR A 237 -2.50 10.13 -23.82
#